data_AF-A0A7K4I7B1-F1
#
_entry.id   AF-A0A7K4I7B1-F1
#
_cell.length_a   1.000
_cell.length_b   1.000
_cell.length_c   1.000
_cell.angle_alpha   90.00
_cell.angle_beta   90.00
_cell.angle_gamma   90.00
#
_symmetry.space_group_name_H-M   'P 1'
#
loop_
_entity.id
_entity.type
_entity.pdbx_description
1 polymer ?
#
loop_
_entity_poly.entity_id
_entity_poly.type
_entity_poly.pdbx_seq_one_letter_code
_entity_poly.pdbx_strand_id
1 'polypeptide(L)'
;MVAGLETFNPKTFVDAEIPRIKKKIGDERALVAVSGGVDSSTCAVLTHMAIGENLVCVILDDAFMREGEPQHVAEVLSKPPLNVPTKVVNVGER
;
A
#
# COMPACT_ATOMS: atom_id res chain seq x y z
N MET A 1 -29.89 28.31 -1.79
CA MET A 1 -28.43 28.54 -1.93
C MET A 1 -27.74 27.67 -0.88
N VAL A 2 -27.39 26.43 -1.22
CA VAL A 2 -26.65 25.56 -0.28
C VAL A 2 -25.17 25.84 -0.53
N ALA A 3 -24.58 26.67 0.32
CA ALA A 3 -23.17 27.02 0.24
C ALA A 3 -22.31 25.81 0.68
N GLY A 4 -21.30 25.45 -0.11
CA GLY A 4 -20.03 24.97 0.42
C GLY A 4 -19.84 23.46 0.66
N LEU A 5 -20.45 22.57 -0.11
CA LEU A 5 -19.96 21.18 -0.16
C LEU A 5 -18.91 21.07 -1.27
N GLU A 6 -17.63 21.16 -0.89
CA GLU A 6 -16.54 20.74 -1.78
C GLU A 6 -16.69 19.24 -2.05
N THR A 7 -16.72 18.86 -3.33
CA THR A 7 -16.72 17.47 -3.73
C THR A 7 -15.36 16.85 -3.45
N PHE A 8 -15.35 15.61 -2.97
CA PHE A 8 -14.11 14.89 -2.71
C PHE A 8 -13.27 14.78 -4.00
N ASN A 9 -12.03 15.27 -3.93
CA ASN A 9 -11.04 15.09 -4.99
C ASN A 9 -9.94 14.14 -4.51
N PRO A 10 -9.86 12.92 -5.05
CA PRO A 10 -8.84 11.94 -4.65
C PRO A 10 -7.41 12.46 -4.81
N LYS A 11 -7.12 13.24 -5.86
CA LYS A 11 -5.79 13.79 -6.09
C LYS A 11 -5.40 14.76 -4.97
N THR A 12 -6.29 15.69 -4.62
CA THR A 12 -6.04 16.65 -3.54
C THR A 12 -5.85 15.93 -2.21
N PHE A 13 -6.60 14.86 -1.96
CA PHE A 13 -6.42 14.03 -0.77
C PHE A 13 -5.03 13.38 -0.74
N VAL A 14 -4.60 12.74 -1.82
CA VAL A 14 -3.28 12.09 -1.91
C VAL A 14 -2.15 13.11 -1.75
N ASP A 15 -2.24 14.26 -2.44
CA ASP A 15 -1.25 15.34 -2.35
C ASP A 15 -1.11 15.87 -0.90
N ALA A 16 -2.19 15.85 -0.11
CA ALA A 16 -2.19 16.26 1.29
C ALA A 16 -1.70 15.17 2.27
N GLU A 17 -1.98 13.89 1.99
CA GLU A 17 -1.65 12.78 2.89
C GLU A 17 -0.19 12.33 2.80
N ILE A 18 0.43 12.36 1.61
CA ILE A 18 1.85 12.04 1.44
C ILE A 18 2.77 12.78 2.43
N PRO A 19 2.72 14.13 2.55
CA PRO A 19 3.55 14.85 3.52
C PRO A 19 3.15 14.58 4.97
N ARG A 20 1.87 14.27 5.26
CA ARG A 20 1.41 13.90 6.62
C ARG A 20 2.00 12.56 7.05
N ILE A 21 1.95 11.55 6.17
CA ILE A 21 2.54 10.23 6.41
C ILE A 21 4.04 10.37 6.64
N LYS A 22 4.75 11.08 5.75
CA LYS A 22 6.19 11.32 5.88
C LYS A 22 6.54 12.04 7.18
N LYS A 23 5.79 13.07 7.57
CA LYS A 23 6.01 13.79 8.84
C LYS A 23 5.79 12.89 10.06
N LYS A 24 4.82 11.97 9.99
CA LYS A 24 4.47 11.09 11.11
C LYS A 24 5.49 9.97 11.32
N ILE A 25 6.02 9.40 10.24
CA ILE A 25 7.01 8.31 10.28
C ILE A 25 8.43 8.88 10.45
N GLY A 26 8.70 10.05 9.86
CA GLY A 26 10.05 10.63 9.84
C GLY A 26 10.99 9.78 9.00
N ASP A 27 12.18 9.52 9.55
CA ASP A 27 13.24 8.73 8.92
C ASP A 27 13.21 7.25 9.35
N GLU A 28 12.20 6.84 10.10
CA GLU A 28 12.02 5.45 10.53
C GLU A 28 11.53 4.55 9.39
N ARG A 29 11.60 3.23 9.63
CA ARG A 29 11.05 2.22 8.73
C ARG A 29 9.64 1.86 9.12
N ALA A 30 8.81 1.55 8.11
CA ALA A 30 7.46 1.03 8.31
C ALA A 30 7.30 -0.32 7.63
N LEU A 31 6.34 -1.11 8.11
CA LEU A 31 5.95 -2.37 7.51
C LEU A 31 4.45 -2.38 7.23
N VAL A 32 4.08 -2.83 6.03
CA VAL A 32 2.68 -3.09 5.66
C VAL A 32 2.55 -4.55 5.26
N ALA A 33 1.68 -5.27 5.98
CA ALA A 33 1.18 -6.57 5.55
C ALA A 33 0.04 -6.35 4.54
N VAL A 34 0.28 -6.69 3.29
CA VAL A 34 -0.70 -6.63 2.21
C VAL A 34 -1.49 -7.93 2.18
N SER A 35 -2.80 -7.83 2.35
CA SER A 35 -3.72 -8.97 2.34
C SER A 35 -4.24 -9.33 0.93
N GLY A 36 -3.91 -8.53 -0.08
CA GLY A 36 -4.54 -8.59 -1.41
C GLY A 36 -5.79 -7.71 -1.56
N GLY A 37 -6.34 -7.24 -0.44
CA GLY A 37 -7.47 -6.30 -0.44
C GLY A 37 -7.11 -4.91 -0.97
N VAL A 38 -8.13 -4.17 -1.41
CA VAL A 38 -7.99 -2.80 -1.95
C VAL A 38 -7.42 -1.84 -0.90
N ASP A 39 -7.86 -1.96 0.36
CA ASP A 39 -7.46 -1.06 1.44
C ASP A 39 -5.97 -1.18 1.78
N SER A 40 -5.50 -2.42 1.99
CA SER A 40 -4.10 -2.68 2.35
C SER A 40 -3.15 -2.38 1.19
N SER A 41 -3.59 -2.64 -0.05
CA SER A 41 -2.84 -2.28 -1.26
C SER A 41 -2.73 -0.77 -1.45
N THR A 42 -3.83 -0.03 -1.26
CA THR A 42 -3.83 1.43 -1.35
C THR A 42 -2.97 2.06 -0.25
N CYS A 43 -3.03 1.52 0.96
CA CYS A 43 -2.19 1.94 2.09
C CYS A 43 -0.69 1.73 1.79
N ALA A 44 -0.33 0.58 1.22
CA ALA A 44 1.04 0.28 0.80
C ALA A 44 1.55 1.30 -0.24
N VAL A 45 0.74 1.60 -1.27
CA VAL A 45 1.10 2.58 -2.31
C VAL A 45 1.28 3.99 -1.73
N LEU A 46 0.31 4.49 -0.96
CA LEU A 46 0.40 5.83 -0.37
C LEU A 46 1.60 5.97 0.57
N THR A 47 1.87 4.94 1.36
CA THR A 47 3.01 4.93 2.28
C THR A 47 4.33 4.87 1.49
N HIS A 48 4.41 4.06 0.42
CA HIS A 48 5.61 4.00 -0.41
C HIS A 48 5.89 5.34 -1.11
N MET A 49 4.85 6.03 -1.59
CA MET A 49 5.00 7.38 -2.14
C MET A 49 5.55 8.38 -1.10
N ALA A 50 5.26 8.18 0.18
CA ALA A 50 5.69 9.06 1.26
C ALA A 50 7.12 8.77 1.77
N ILE A 51 7.51 7.50 1.89
CA ILE A 51 8.77 7.10 2.55
C ILE A 51 9.70 6.23 1.69
N GLY A 52 9.30 5.86 0.48
CA GLY A 52 10.11 5.10 -0.48
C GLY A 52 10.61 3.77 0.09
N GLU A 53 11.93 3.58 0.02
CA GLU A 53 12.63 2.36 0.43
C GLU A 53 12.56 2.06 1.94
N ASN A 54 12.12 3.03 2.76
CA ASN A 54 11.87 2.79 4.19
C ASN A 54 10.60 1.98 4.45
N LEU A 55 9.78 1.71 3.42
CA LEU A 55 8.63 0.82 3.52
C LEU A 55 9.02 -0.61 3.14
N VAL A 56 8.70 -1.55 4.02
CA VAL A 56 8.71 -2.99 3.73
C VAL A 56 7.27 -3.47 3.49
N CYS A 57 7.00 -4.00 2.30
CA CYS A 57 5.70 -4.60 1.96
C CYS A 57 5.81 -6.12 1.85
N VAL A 58 4.93 -6.82 2.56
CA VAL A 58 4.88 -8.30 2.55
C VAL A 58 3.46 -8.81 2.36
N ILE A 59 3.32 -9.89 1.60
CA ILE A 59 2.10 -10.71 1.56
C ILE A 59 2.40 -11.99 2.32
N LEU A 60 1.57 -12.33 3.32
CA LEU A 60 1.65 -13.59 4.03
C LEU A 60 0.68 -14.56 3.35
N ASP A 61 1.21 -15.50 2.59
CA ASP A 61 0.44 -16.52 1.88
C ASP A 61 0.22 -17.73 2.81
N ASP A 62 -0.98 -17.80 3.37
CA ASP A 62 -1.45 -18.85 4.29
C ASP A 62 -2.17 -20.01 3.56
N ALA A 63 -2.10 -20.05 2.23
CA ALA A 63 -2.79 -21.00 1.35
C ALA A 63 -4.33 -20.90 1.31
N PHE A 64 -4.93 -19.82 1.85
CA PHE A 64 -6.37 -19.54 1.72
C PHE A 64 -6.70 -18.44 0.70
N MET A 65 -5.69 -17.82 0.08
CA MET A 65 -5.89 -16.88 -1.03
C MET A 65 -6.34 -17.62 -2.31
N ARG A 66 -6.88 -16.87 -3.29
CA ARG A 66 -7.23 -17.49 -4.59
C ARG A 66 -5.98 -17.94 -5.32
N GLU A 67 -6.14 -18.91 -6.20
CA GLU A 67 -5.05 -19.48 -6.99
C GLU A 67 -4.25 -18.38 -7.71
N GLY A 68 -2.95 -18.29 -7.41
CA GLY A 68 -2.02 -17.32 -7.99
C GLY A 68 -2.20 -15.86 -7.53
N GLU A 69 -3.19 -15.57 -6.67
CA GLU A 69 -3.48 -14.22 -6.19
C GLU A 69 -2.32 -13.57 -5.42
N PRO A 70 -1.62 -14.24 -4.49
CA PRO A 70 -0.49 -13.64 -3.78
C PRO A 70 0.59 -13.14 -4.74
N GLN A 71 0.95 -13.95 -5.74
CA GLN A 71 1.97 -13.61 -6.72
C GLN A 71 1.50 -12.49 -7.65
N HIS A 72 0.24 -12.55 -8.10
CA HIS A 72 -0.34 -11.52 -8.95
C HIS A 72 -0.38 -10.14 -8.27
N VAL A 73 -0.83 -10.08 -7.01
CA VAL A 73 -0.87 -8.83 -6.24
C VAL A 73 0.54 -8.27 -6.03
N ALA A 74 1.51 -9.11 -5.64
CA ALA A 74 2.90 -8.68 -5.48
C ALA A 74 3.49 -8.14 -6.80
N GLU A 75 3.17 -8.77 -7.93
CA GLU A 75 3.60 -8.35 -9.26
C GLU A 75 3.01 -6.99 -9.64
N VAL A 76 1.71 -6.79 -9.45
CA VAL A 76 1.02 -5.53 -9.75
C VAL A 76 1.60 -4.38 -8.92
N LEU A 77 1.81 -4.60 -7.62
CA LEU A 77 2.38 -3.58 -6.73
C LEU A 77 3.82 -3.23 -7.12
N SER A 78 4.63 -4.23 -7.51
CA SER A 78 6.06 -4.03 -7.77
C SER A 78 6.35 -3.42 -9.15
N LYS A 79 5.42 -3.48 -10.09
CA LYS A 79 5.61 -2.97 -11.47
C LYS A 79 5.22 -1.49 -11.62
N PRO A 80 5.71 -0.82 -12.68
CA PRO A 80 5.20 0.49 -13.05
C PRO A 80 3.69 0.46 -13.27
N PRO A 81 2.94 1.49 -12.82
CA PRO A 81 3.43 2.75 -12.26
C PRO A 81 3.63 2.76 -10.73
N LEU A 82 3.30 1.67 -10.02
CA LEU A 82 3.23 1.66 -8.55
C LEU A 82 4.61 1.51 -7.90
N ASN A 83 5.47 0.66 -8.47
CA ASN A 83 6.87 0.47 -8.04
C ASN A 83 7.06 0.19 -6.54
N VAL A 84 6.10 -0.46 -5.88
CA VAL A 84 6.16 -0.82 -4.45
C VAL A 84 6.73 -2.23 -4.30
N PRO A 85 8.02 -2.40 -3.92
CA PRO A 85 8.61 -3.73 -3.83
C PRO A 85 7.89 -4.57 -2.78
N THR A 86 7.24 -5.66 -3.22
CA THR A 86 6.39 -6.49 -2.36
C THR A 86 6.87 -7.93 -2.36
N LYS A 87 7.14 -8.48 -1.17
CA LYS A 87 7.62 -9.86 -1.01
C LYS A 87 6.48 -10.79 -0.57
N VAL A 88 6.29 -11.90 -1.27
CA VAL A 88 5.43 -13.00 -0.82
C VAL A 88 6.22 -13.89 0.16
N VAL A 89 5.63 -14.18 1.32
CA VAL A 89 6.15 -15.09 2.34
C VAL A 89 5.12 -16.19 2.55
N ASN A 90 5.48 -17.42 2.20
CA ASN A 90 4.62 -18.57 2.45
C ASN A 90 4.64 -18.93 3.95
N VAL A 91 3.46 -19.06 4.56
CA VAL A 91 3.28 -19.37 5.99
C VAL A 91 2.34 -20.56 6.24
N GLY A 92 1.90 -21.27 5.18
CA GLY A 92 0.95 -22.39 5.28
C GLY A 92 1.57 -23.73 5.70
N GLU A 93 2.90 -23.87 5.70
CA GLU A 93 3.61 -25.14 5.95
C GLU A 93 4.11 -25.32 7.40
N ARG A 94 3.42 -24.76 8.41
CA ARG A 94 3.85 -24.83 9.82
C ARG A 94 3.22 -25.96 10.62
#